data_AF-A0A5C1QJY0-F1
#
_entry.id   AF-A0A5C1QJY0-F1
#
_cell.length_a   1.000
_cell.length_b   1.000
_cell.length_c   1.000
_cell.angle_alpha   90.00
_cell.angle_beta   90.00
_cell.angle_gamma   90.00
#
_symmetry.space_group_name_H-M   'P 1'
#
loop_
_entity.id
_entity.type
_entity.pdbx_description
1 polymer ?
#
loop_
_entity_poly.entity_id
_entity_poly.type
_entity_poly.pdbx_seq_one_letter_code
_entity_poly.pdbx_strand_id
1 'polypeptide(L)'
;MDTTRKSRKSLCFLWIILTACCNVYAPDKDFPGEGISILSILNDAYLKEQLITYIGNKRRLLPLIQKALSTDQGQGSIFLDLFAGSGVVSRLGRLMGFKVIANDWEEYSRVLAESHLRLNQQDIPRLFGSPASLRDLLYQINNLPPVSEEDSYMARYYAPSEMDIHKADYRKERLFYTRENAKRIDSIRNYIEQNFPSDSDAATLSIRNLLIGLLLCESSKHTNTSGVFKAFHKGFGGHGKDALSRILGLIQLPYPVLPKSCSAAEIYCKDAIELVRDQNLPMIDVAYLDPPYNQHQYGSNYHILNTIALWDKIAAPMILNEKGILVEKAAIRKDWVKTRSPYCSKKTATLAFSELMENLRARKILISYSNDGLIPFEQMMDICEKKGNINIISNEYTKFRGGRQSNNRVHNNIEFILSVDTEKSANSRSKSKIRRVLLIREISLLEKKLYSLHKLKPYGDFDENGCFVIRLQGNEAVLAVKWDMFITIVNDLTNWPKNKLERLLKILSSAACKTRSEELDRIFTILQVNEDEPNRKLLLEIPRRLRMLAHRKTRDEYYAHLKNLQSLSKTVDLSIIDRQIKQIKIQAEKRFKE
;
A
#
# COMPACT_ATOMS: atom_id res chain seq x y z
N MET A 1 6.27 51.28 38.39
CA MET A 1 7.44 50.41 38.23
C MET A 1 6.94 48.99 37.99
N ASP A 2 7.39 48.45 36.86
CA ASP A 2 7.60 47.04 36.53
C ASP A 2 6.49 45.97 36.53
N THR A 3 6.50 45.27 35.38
CA THR A 3 6.19 43.85 35.14
C THR A 3 4.92 43.25 35.73
N THR A 4 3.89 43.02 34.88
CA THR A 4 3.01 41.80 34.87
C THR A 4 1.81 41.95 33.91
N ARG A 5 2.04 42.11 32.60
CA ARG A 5 0.93 42.09 31.61
C ARG A 5 1.17 41.34 30.30
N LYS A 6 2.25 40.55 30.20
CA LYS A 6 2.63 39.83 28.95
C LYS A 6 2.40 38.30 28.94
N SER A 7 1.77 37.68 29.94
CA SER A 7 1.57 36.22 29.96
C SER A 7 0.13 35.70 29.77
N ARG A 8 -0.89 36.55 29.60
CA ARG A 8 -2.30 36.08 29.53
C ARG A 8 -2.90 35.96 28.12
N LYS A 9 -2.26 36.47 27.06
CA LYS A 9 -2.78 36.33 25.67
C LYS A 9 -2.27 35.08 24.93
N SER A 10 -1.19 34.45 25.40
CA SER A 10 -0.63 33.24 24.77
C SER A 10 -1.23 31.92 25.27
N LEU A 11 -1.95 31.94 26.40
CA LEU A 11 -2.62 30.74 26.95
C LEU A 11 -4.05 30.52 26.43
N CYS A 12 -4.77 31.56 25.97
CA CYS A 12 -6.10 31.39 25.38
C CYS A 12 -6.07 30.75 23.97
N PHE A 13 -5.01 30.99 23.19
CA PHE A 13 -4.89 30.39 21.85
C PHE A 13 -4.47 28.91 21.88
N LEU A 14 -3.76 28.48 22.93
CA LEU A 14 -3.38 27.08 23.11
C LEU A 14 -4.56 26.22 23.59
N TRP A 15 -5.49 26.79 24.36
CA TRP A 15 -6.68 26.08 24.85
C TRP A 15 -7.75 25.88 23.76
N ILE A 16 -7.90 26.81 22.81
CA ILE A 16 -8.85 26.65 21.70
C ILE A 16 -8.38 25.56 20.69
N ILE A 17 -7.07 25.36 20.54
CA ILE A 17 -6.53 24.29 19.67
C ILE A 17 -6.56 22.92 20.35
N LEU A 18 -6.46 22.85 21.68
CA LEU A 18 -6.55 21.59 22.44
C LEU A 18 -7.98 21.15 22.75
N THR A 19 -8.94 22.07 22.85
CA THR A 19 -10.34 21.74 23.20
C THR A 19 -11.20 21.39 21.98
N ALA A 20 -10.76 21.71 20.75
CA ALA A 20 -11.37 21.21 19.52
C ALA A 20 -10.92 19.77 19.14
N CYS A 21 -10.00 19.17 19.90
CA CYS A 21 -9.54 17.78 19.71
C CYS A 21 -10.12 16.77 20.72
N CYS A 22 -10.93 17.22 21.70
CA CYS A 22 -11.48 16.38 22.75
C CYS A 22 -12.92 16.76 23.08
N ASN A 23 -13.87 16.48 22.18
CA ASN A 23 -15.28 16.23 22.52
C ASN A 23 -16.11 15.94 21.26
N VAL A 24 -16.09 14.69 20.80
CA VAL A 24 -17.29 13.96 20.34
C VAL A 24 -17.03 12.46 20.60
N TYR A 25 -16.85 12.09 21.87
CA TYR A 25 -17.11 10.72 22.31
C TYR A 25 -18.52 10.74 22.90
N ALA A 26 -19.52 10.46 22.06
CA ALA A 26 -20.79 9.96 22.57
C ALA A 26 -20.63 8.43 22.70
N PRO A 27 -20.84 7.84 23.88
CA PRO A 27 -20.69 6.41 24.09
C PRO A 27 -21.80 5.65 23.37
N ASP A 28 -21.38 4.57 22.73
CA ASP A 28 -22.04 3.27 22.57
C ASP A 28 -23.58 3.23 22.52
N LYS A 29 -24.10 2.82 21.37
CA LYS A 29 -25.24 1.91 21.37
C LYS A 29 -24.69 0.50 21.44
N ASP A 30 -24.80 -0.11 22.62
CA ASP A 30 -24.50 -1.50 22.87
C ASP A 30 -25.22 -2.40 21.86
N PHE A 31 -24.43 -3.21 21.15
CA PHE A 31 -24.95 -4.33 20.38
C PHE A 31 -25.24 -5.48 21.37
N PRO A 32 -26.46 -6.05 21.39
CA PRO A 32 -26.73 -7.22 22.20
C PRO A 32 -26.12 -8.45 21.52
N GLY A 33 -24.95 -8.87 21.99
CA GLY A 33 -24.26 -10.09 21.59
C GLY A 33 -22.77 -9.99 21.92
N GLU A 34 -22.35 -10.61 23.03
CA GLU A 34 -20.95 -10.78 23.51
C GLU A 34 -19.91 -9.85 22.83
N GLY A 35 -19.92 -8.59 23.24
CA GLY A 35 -19.33 -7.47 22.50
C GLY A 35 -17.80 -7.45 22.48
N ILE A 36 -17.22 -7.87 21.35
CA ILE A 36 -15.87 -7.48 20.95
C ILE A 36 -15.96 -6.02 20.46
N SER A 37 -15.32 -5.06 21.15
CA SER A 37 -15.38 -3.66 20.75
C SER A 37 -14.82 -3.45 19.33
N ILE A 38 -15.39 -2.51 18.56
CA ILE A 38 -14.98 -2.21 17.17
C ILE A 38 -13.46 -1.95 17.06
N LEU A 39 -12.87 -1.29 18.06
CA LEU A 39 -11.43 -1.00 18.15
C LEU A 39 -10.58 -2.22 18.53
N SER A 40 -11.18 -3.23 19.17
CA SER A 40 -10.47 -4.46 19.55
C SER A 40 -10.23 -5.39 18.36
N ILE A 41 -11.16 -5.49 17.40
CA ILE A 41 -11.01 -6.33 16.19
C ILE A 41 -9.79 -5.90 15.36
N LEU A 42 -9.65 -4.60 15.05
CA LEU A 42 -8.54 -4.10 14.22
C LEU A 42 -7.17 -4.30 14.87
N ASN A 43 -7.13 -4.56 16.18
CA ASN A 43 -5.91 -4.79 16.90
C ASN A 43 -5.48 -6.24 16.96
N ASP A 44 -6.32 -7.17 16.54
CA ASP A 44 -6.08 -8.61 16.55
C ASP A 44 -4.83 -8.99 15.73
N ALA A 45 -4.00 -9.87 16.29
CA ALA A 45 -2.78 -10.38 15.66
C ALA A 45 -3.10 -11.05 14.31
N TYR A 46 -4.26 -11.70 14.18
CA TYR A 46 -4.73 -12.35 12.96
C TYR A 46 -4.83 -11.39 11.76
N LEU A 47 -5.06 -10.08 11.99
CA LEU A 47 -5.08 -9.06 10.95
C LEU A 47 -3.70 -8.42 10.66
N LYS A 48 -2.70 -8.66 11.52
CA LYS A 48 -1.40 -7.96 11.49
C LYS A 48 -0.24 -8.87 11.12
N GLU A 49 -0.30 -10.13 11.53
CA GLU A 49 0.79 -11.09 11.45
C GLU A 49 0.56 -12.13 10.35
N GLN A 50 1.65 -12.79 9.92
CA GLN A 50 1.61 -13.87 8.92
C GLN A 50 0.90 -13.43 7.64
N LEU A 51 1.33 -12.30 7.09
CA LEU A 51 0.84 -11.72 5.84
C LEU A 51 2.01 -11.43 4.92
N ILE A 52 1.87 -11.81 3.65
CA ILE A 52 2.85 -11.50 2.62
C ILE A 52 2.98 -9.99 2.37
N THR A 53 4.15 -9.58 1.87
CA THR A 53 4.33 -8.26 1.27
C THR A 53 3.61 -8.24 -0.09
N TYR A 54 2.64 -7.35 -0.23
CA TYR A 54 1.76 -7.29 -1.38
C TYR A 54 1.55 -5.86 -1.86
N ILE A 55 1.66 -5.61 -3.16
CA ILE A 55 1.32 -4.31 -3.76
C ILE A 55 -0.19 -4.13 -3.63
N GLY A 56 -0.58 -2.95 -3.14
CA GLY A 56 -1.99 -2.63 -2.93
C GLY A 56 -2.59 -3.22 -1.65
N ASN A 57 -1.78 -3.77 -0.74
CA ASN A 57 -2.22 -4.32 0.53
C ASN A 57 -3.18 -3.39 1.30
N LYS A 58 -4.32 -3.94 1.71
CA LYS A 58 -5.46 -3.24 2.32
C LYS A 58 -5.42 -3.10 3.85
N ARG A 59 -4.32 -3.47 4.50
CA ARG A 59 -4.11 -3.28 5.96
C ARG A 59 -4.46 -1.86 6.45
N ARG A 60 -4.10 -0.81 5.70
CA ARG A 60 -4.41 0.59 6.05
C ARG A 60 -5.87 0.99 5.79
N LEU A 61 -6.56 0.26 4.93
CA LEU A 61 -7.96 0.47 4.56
C LEU A 61 -8.92 -0.32 5.44
N LEU A 62 -8.44 -1.28 6.25
CA LEU A 62 -9.29 -2.08 7.14
C LEU A 62 -10.25 -1.25 8.02
N PRO A 63 -9.87 -0.11 8.64
CA PRO A 63 -10.83 0.68 9.41
C PRO A 63 -11.99 1.23 8.57
N LEU A 64 -11.69 1.59 7.31
CA LEU A 64 -12.70 2.09 6.38
C LEU A 64 -13.60 0.97 5.87
N ILE A 65 -13.03 -0.20 5.58
CA ILE A 65 -13.76 -1.41 5.18
C ILE A 65 -14.64 -1.88 6.33
N GLN A 66 -14.11 -1.93 7.56
CA GLN A 66 -14.88 -2.28 8.76
C GLN A 66 -16.07 -1.33 8.91
N LYS A 67 -15.86 -0.01 8.82
CA LYS A 67 -16.96 0.97 8.85
C LYS A 67 -18.01 0.72 7.76
N ALA A 68 -17.57 0.31 6.58
CA ALA A 68 -18.45 -0.02 5.46
C ALA A 68 -19.25 -1.31 5.67
N LEU A 69 -18.68 -2.27 6.39
CA LEU A 69 -19.31 -3.54 6.74
C LEU A 69 -20.20 -3.45 7.99
N SER A 70 -19.88 -2.57 8.95
CA SER A 70 -20.64 -2.38 10.19
C SER A 70 -22.04 -1.81 9.96
N THR A 71 -22.33 -1.26 8.79
CA THR A 71 -23.71 -0.87 8.43
C THR A 71 -24.59 -2.08 8.07
N ASP A 72 -24.00 -3.26 7.95
CA ASP A 72 -24.64 -4.47 7.45
C ASP A 72 -24.66 -5.54 8.55
N GLN A 73 -25.65 -6.43 8.52
CA GLN A 73 -25.86 -7.45 9.56
C GLN A 73 -24.75 -8.52 9.48
N GLY A 74 -23.70 -8.38 10.30
CA GLY A 74 -22.47 -9.17 10.17
C GLY A 74 -22.57 -10.65 10.56
N GLN A 75 -23.60 -11.08 11.30
CA GLN A 75 -23.66 -12.45 11.81
C GLN A 75 -24.35 -13.40 10.83
N GLY A 76 -23.57 -14.27 10.20
CA GLY A 76 -24.08 -15.33 9.32
C GLY A 76 -24.33 -14.94 7.87
N SER A 77 -24.28 -13.64 7.55
CA SER A 77 -24.35 -13.10 6.18
C SER A 77 -23.15 -13.52 5.33
N ILE A 78 -23.35 -13.62 4.02
CA ILE A 78 -22.32 -14.06 3.07
C ILE A 78 -21.51 -12.85 2.61
N PHE A 79 -20.19 -12.89 2.87
CA PHE A 79 -19.23 -11.90 2.43
C PHE A 79 -18.31 -12.49 1.36
N LEU A 80 -18.37 -11.96 0.14
CA LEU A 80 -17.49 -12.37 -0.97
C LEU A 80 -16.30 -11.42 -1.10
N ASP A 81 -15.09 -11.90 -0.88
CA ASP A 81 -13.85 -11.20 -1.25
C ASP A 81 -13.36 -11.75 -2.60
N LEU A 82 -13.70 -11.06 -3.70
CA LEU A 82 -13.51 -11.60 -5.04
C LEU A 82 -12.06 -11.50 -5.55
N PHE A 83 -11.25 -10.62 -4.95
CA PHE A 83 -9.86 -10.35 -5.27
C PHE A 83 -9.01 -10.42 -4.00
N ALA A 84 -9.04 -11.58 -3.34
CA ALA A 84 -8.56 -11.75 -1.97
C ALA A 84 -7.07 -11.43 -1.79
N GLY A 85 -6.23 -11.73 -2.78
CA GLY A 85 -4.80 -11.42 -2.76
C GLY A 85 -4.09 -11.98 -1.53
N SER A 86 -3.77 -11.12 -0.55
CA SER A 86 -3.16 -11.56 0.72
C SER A 86 -4.17 -12.09 1.75
N GLY A 87 -5.46 -12.07 1.45
CA GLY A 87 -6.55 -12.53 2.31
C GLY A 87 -6.91 -11.62 3.48
N VAL A 88 -6.29 -10.44 3.62
CA VAL A 88 -6.43 -9.63 4.86
C VAL A 88 -7.84 -9.05 5.04
N VAL A 89 -8.55 -8.75 3.94
CA VAL A 89 -9.93 -8.28 3.99
C VAL A 89 -10.87 -9.43 4.32
N SER A 90 -10.65 -10.59 3.73
CA SER A 90 -11.37 -11.82 4.09
C SER A 90 -11.15 -12.21 5.56
N ARG A 91 -9.95 -12.02 6.12
CA ARG A 91 -9.69 -12.19 7.57
C ARG A 91 -10.54 -11.25 8.42
N LEU A 92 -10.67 -9.98 8.02
CA LEU A 92 -11.55 -9.01 8.69
C LEU A 92 -13.01 -9.47 8.63
N GLY A 93 -13.48 -9.91 7.45
CA GLY A 93 -14.82 -10.47 7.30
C GLY A 93 -15.09 -11.63 8.27
N ARG A 94 -14.15 -12.57 8.42
CA ARG A 94 -14.27 -13.69 9.37
C ARG A 94 -14.39 -13.19 10.82
N LEU A 95 -13.56 -12.24 11.24
CA LEU A 95 -13.61 -11.68 12.60
C LEU A 95 -14.90 -10.89 12.87
N MET A 96 -15.53 -10.35 11.82
CA MET A 96 -16.81 -9.65 11.92
C MET A 96 -18.03 -10.61 11.89
N GLY A 97 -17.82 -11.93 11.84
CA GLY A 97 -18.88 -12.94 11.93
C GLY A 97 -19.49 -13.38 10.59
N PHE A 98 -18.95 -12.91 9.46
CA PHE A 98 -19.46 -13.26 8.14
C PHE A 98 -19.10 -14.71 7.76
N LYS A 99 -19.95 -15.33 6.94
CA LYS A 99 -19.58 -16.50 6.14
C LYS A 99 -18.79 -16.01 4.93
N VAL A 100 -17.47 -16.16 4.99
CA VAL A 100 -16.57 -15.62 3.98
C VAL A 100 -16.43 -16.58 2.80
N ILE A 101 -16.63 -16.08 1.59
CA ILE A 101 -16.20 -16.69 0.35
C ILE A 101 -15.01 -15.85 -0.15
N ALA A 102 -13.85 -16.47 -0.39
CA ALA A 102 -12.67 -15.78 -0.87
C ALA A 102 -12.21 -16.37 -2.20
N ASN A 103 -11.90 -15.51 -3.16
CA ASN A 103 -11.41 -15.88 -4.48
C ASN A 103 -10.17 -15.07 -4.84
N ASP A 104 -9.22 -15.70 -5.49
CA ASP A 104 -8.16 -15.04 -6.24
C ASP A 104 -7.77 -15.93 -7.43
N TRP A 105 -6.96 -15.43 -8.36
CA TRP A 105 -6.53 -16.22 -9.51
C TRP A 105 -5.18 -16.91 -9.29
N GLU A 106 -4.39 -16.44 -8.32
CA GLU A 106 -3.04 -16.92 -8.08
C GLU A 106 -2.98 -18.06 -7.06
N GLU A 107 -2.19 -19.09 -7.35
CA GLU A 107 -2.07 -20.27 -6.49
C GLU A 107 -1.51 -19.96 -5.09
N TYR A 108 -0.52 -19.07 -5.00
CA TYR A 108 -0.03 -18.64 -3.68
C TYR A 108 -1.14 -17.99 -2.85
N SER A 109 -2.10 -17.29 -3.49
CA SER A 109 -3.20 -16.64 -2.80
C SER A 109 -4.18 -17.69 -2.28
N ARG A 110 -4.52 -18.68 -3.11
CA ARG A 110 -5.31 -19.86 -2.70
C ARG A 110 -4.71 -20.54 -1.48
N VAL A 111 -3.41 -20.84 -1.47
CA VAL A 111 -2.76 -21.51 -0.32
C VAL A 111 -2.77 -20.63 0.94
N LEU A 112 -2.57 -19.32 0.81
CA LEU A 112 -2.67 -18.37 1.94
C LEU A 112 -4.10 -18.29 2.50
N ALA A 113 -5.10 -18.33 1.61
CA ALA A 113 -6.51 -18.35 1.97
C ALA A 113 -6.87 -19.66 2.68
N GLU A 114 -6.49 -20.81 2.12
CA GLU A 114 -6.69 -22.14 2.72
C GLU A 114 -6.06 -22.25 4.12
N SER A 115 -4.82 -21.77 4.29
CA SER A 115 -4.08 -21.87 5.55
C SER A 115 -4.67 -21.03 6.69
N HIS A 116 -5.20 -19.84 6.41
CA HIS A 116 -5.62 -18.90 7.46
C HIS A 116 -7.14 -18.68 7.52
N LEU A 117 -7.88 -18.87 6.43
CA LEU A 117 -9.32 -18.60 6.37
C LEU A 117 -10.19 -19.85 6.61
N ARG A 118 -9.66 -21.06 6.51
CA ARG A 118 -10.42 -22.29 6.86
C ARG A 118 -10.26 -22.71 8.32
N LEU A 119 -9.11 -22.41 8.91
CA LEU A 119 -8.74 -22.91 10.22
C LEU A 119 -9.05 -21.93 11.35
N ASN A 120 -9.26 -22.50 12.53
CA ASN A 120 -9.38 -21.83 13.82
C ASN A 120 -8.42 -22.47 14.83
N GLN A 121 -8.23 -21.85 15.99
CA GLN A 121 -7.41 -22.42 17.06
C GLN A 121 -7.90 -23.80 17.52
N GLN A 122 -9.21 -24.02 17.54
CA GLN A 122 -9.83 -25.30 17.90
C GLN A 122 -9.58 -26.43 16.90
N ASP A 123 -9.16 -26.12 15.67
CA ASP A 123 -8.80 -27.15 14.68
C ASP A 123 -7.44 -27.78 14.96
N ILE A 124 -6.58 -27.12 15.73
CA ILE A 124 -5.21 -27.58 15.99
C ILE A 124 -5.17 -28.94 16.68
N PRO A 125 -5.88 -29.20 17.80
CA PRO A 125 -5.88 -30.54 18.41
C PRO A 125 -6.42 -31.62 17.46
N ARG A 126 -7.41 -31.30 16.63
CA ARG A 126 -7.98 -32.26 15.67
C ARG A 126 -6.97 -32.64 14.56
N LEU A 127 -6.25 -31.65 14.02
CA LEU A 127 -5.33 -31.86 12.90
C LEU A 127 -3.96 -32.38 13.34
N PHE A 128 -3.47 -31.96 14.50
CA PHE A 128 -2.11 -32.23 14.96
C PHE A 128 -2.04 -33.11 16.21
N GLY A 129 -3.19 -33.55 16.74
CA GLY A 129 -3.30 -34.25 18.04
C GLY A 129 -3.27 -33.29 19.22
N SER A 130 -2.38 -32.31 19.23
CA SER A 130 -2.34 -31.25 20.26
C SER A 130 -1.60 -29.99 19.79
N PRO A 131 -1.76 -28.85 20.48
CA PRO A 131 -0.92 -27.66 20.25
C PRO A 131 0.58 -27.93 20.49
N ALA A 132 0.93 -28.85 21.40
CA ALA A 132 2.32 -29.23 21.67
C ALA A 132 2.90 -30.03 20.49
N SER A 133 2.14 -30.99 19.96
CA SER A 133 2.53 -31.79 18.79
C SER A 133 2.77 -30.93 17.55
N LEU A 134 1.97 -29.86 17.34
CA LEU A 134 2.25 -28.88 16.30
C LEU A 134 3.58 -28.14 16.56
N ARG A 135 3.87 -27.73 17.80
CA ARG A 135 5.15 -27.09 18.13
C ARG A 135 6.32 -28.01 17.87
N ASP A 136 6.21 -29.29 18.22
CA ASP A 136 7.25 -30.30 17.98
C ASP A 136 7.48 -30.51 16.48
N LEU A 137 6.41 -30.60 15.69
CA LEU A 137 6.49 -30.67 14.22
C LEU A 137 7.17 -29.42 13.64
N LEU A 138 6.79 -28.22 14.08
CA LEU A 138 7.42 -26.98 13.62
C LEU A 138 8.89 -26.91 14.03
N TYR A 139 9.23 -27.37 15.23
CA TYR A 139 10.61 -27.47 15.70
C TYR A 139 11.42 -28.43 14.82
N GLN A 140 10.89 -29.62 14.53
CA GLN A 140 11.52 -30.58 13.61
C GLN A 140 11.74 -29.95 12.23
N ILE A 141 10.71 -29.36 11.63
CA ILE A 141 10.79 -28.71 10.30
C ILE A 141 11.85 -27.61 10.30
N ASN A 142 11.88 -26.78 11.34
CA ASN A 142 12.82 -25.66 11.44
C ASN A 142 14.28 -26.10 11.65
N ASN A 143 14.50 -27.34 12.09
CA ASN A 143 15.83 -27.93 12.30
C ASN A 143 16.18 -28.99 11.23
N LEU A 144 15.44 -29.09 10.13
CA LEU A 144 15.79 -29.97 9.02
C LEU A 144 17.20 -29.64 8.49
N PRO A 145 18.01 -30.67 8.18
CA PRO A 145 19.29 -30.46 7.53
C PRO A 145 19.09 -29.86 6.12
N PRO A 146 20.10 -29.13 5.60
CA PRO A 146 20.07 -28.68 4.22
C PRO A 146 20.03 -29.88 3.28
N VAL A 147 19.18 -29.82 2.25
CA VAL A 147 19.09 -30.85 1.22
C VAL A 147 20.35 -30.93 0.35
N SER A 148 20.50 -32.05 -0.36
CA SER A 148 21.53 -32.27 -1.37
C SER A 148 21.49 -31.17 -2.46
N GLU A 149 22.59 -30.99 -3.21
CA GLU A 149 22.61 -30.03 -4.33
C GLU A 149 21.65 -30.43 -5.46
N GLU A 150 21.39 -31.74 -5.63
CA GLU A 150 20.44 -32.26 -6.62
C GLU A 150 19.00 -31.84 -6.30
N ASP A 151 18.66 -31.83 -5.02
CA ASP A 151 17.34 -31.47 -4.48
C ASP A 151 17.15 -29.97 -4.20
N SER A 152 18.22 -29.18 -4.33
CA SER A 152 18.28 -27.75 -4.03
C SER A 152 17.75 -26.87 -5.18
N TYR A 153 16.45 -26.93 -5.47
CA TYR A 153 15.85 -26.18 -6.58
C TYR A 153 15.91 -24.65 -6.39
N MET A 154 15.46 -24.14 -5.25
CA MET A 154 15.47 -22.72 -4.93
C MET A 154 16.89 -22.19 -4.79
N ALA A 155 17.78 -22.94 -4.13
CA ALA A 155 19.18 -22.52 -3.97
C ALA A 155 19.93 -22.51 -5.30
N ARG A 156 19.57 -23.39 -6.25
CA ARG A 156 20.16 -23.41 -7.59
C ARG A 156 19.73 -22.24 -8.45
N TYR A 157 18.46 -21.84 -8.39
CA TYR A 157 17.91 -20.89 -9.37
C TYR A 157 17.63 -19.48 -8.86
N TYR A 158 17.46 -19.28 -7.55
CA TYR A 158 17.01 -18.01 -6.96
C TYR A 158 17.93 -17.45 -5.86
N ALA A 159 19.11 -18.04 -5.68
CA ALA A 159 20.11 -17.64 -4.69
C ALA A 159 21.54 -17.73 -5.25
N PRO A 160 22.54 -17.12 -4.59
CA PRO A 160 23.93 -17.27 -4.98
C PRO A 160 24.45 -18.71 -4.74
N SER A 161 25.54 -19.05 -5.44
CA SER A 161 26.24 -20.34 -5.32
C SER A 161 26.99 -20.49 -4.01
N GLU A 162 27.37 -19.38 -3.38
CA GLU A 162 28.15 -19.34 -2.14
C GLU A 162 27.30 -18.94 -0.92
N MET A 163 27.71 -19.40 0.27
CA MET A 163 27.09 -18.98 1.54
C MET A 163 27.47 -17.55 1.93
N ASP A 164 28.69 -17.13 1.58
CA ASP A 164 29.17 -15.78 1.85
C ASP A 164 28.49 -14.78 0.91
N ILE A 165 27.58 -13.97 1.47
CA ILE A 165 26.82 -12.95 0.75
C ILE A 165 27.70 -11.87 0.10
N HIS A 166 28.96 -11.71 0.54
CA HIS A 166 29.89 -10.74 -0.03
C HIS A 166 30.53 -11.21 -1.33
N LYS A 167 30.52 -12.53 -1.60
CA LYS A 167 31.00 -13.12 -2.86
C LYS A 167 29.95 -13.13 -3.97
N ALA A 168 28.69 -12.85 -3.63
CA ALA A 168 27.57 -12.87 -4.56
C ALA A 168 27.72 -11.82 -5.68
N ASP A 169 27.66 -12.26 -6.94
CA ASP A 169 27.70 -11.39 -8.12
C ASP A 169 26.31 -11.24 -8.74
N TYR A 170 25.64 -10.13 -8.44
CA TYR A 170 24.31 -9.78 -8.96
C TYR A 170 24.23 -9.67 -10.50
N ARG A 171 25.39 -9.66 -11.20
CA ARG A 171 25.43 -9.69 -12.67
C ARG A 171 25.30 -11.10 -13.21
N LYS A 172 25.76 -12.11 -12.47
CA LYS A 172 25.80 -13.52 -12.89
C LYS A 172 24.76 -14.38 -12.19
N GLU A 173 24.33 -13.96 -11.00
CA GLU A 173 23.51 -14.75 -10.09
C GLU A 173 22.19 -14.05 -9.76
N ARG A 174 21.17 -14.85 -9.40
CA ARG A 174 19.91 -14.32 -8.85
C ARG A 174 20.04 -14.21 -7.35
N LEU A 175 19.78 -13.02 -6.82
CA LEU A 175 19.96 -12.75 -5.38
C LEU A 175 18.62 -12.50 -4.70
N PHE A 176 17.59 -13.32 -4.95
CA PHE A 176 16.29 -13.17 -4.28
C PHE A 176 16.35 -13.63 -2.82
N TYR A 177 17.12 -14.68 -2.55
CA TYR A 177 17.36 -15.25 -1.24
C TYR A 177 18.85 -15.40 -0.98
N THR A 178 19.25 -15.46 0.29
CA THR A 178 20.56 -16.00 0.65
C THR A 178 20.58 -17.49 0.31
N ARG A 179 21.77 -18.06 0.07
CA ARG A 179 21.90 -19.50 -0.21
C ARG A 179 21.31 -20.33 0.93
N GLU A 180 21.54 -19.92 2.17
CA GLU A 180 20.97 -20.54 3.37
C GLU A 180 19.44 -20.56 3.36
N ASN A 181 18.79 -19.40 3.16
CA ASN A 181 17.33 -19.33 3.14
C ASN A 181 16.73 -20.11 1.97
N ALA A 182 17.39 -20.11 0.82
CA ALA A 182 16.93 -20.88 -0.34
C ALA A 182 17.00 -22.40 -0.08
N LYS A 183 18.11 -22.90 0.52
CA LYS A 183 18.21 -24.30 0.96
C LYS A 183 17.17 -24.66 2.01
N ARG A 184 16.83 -23.72 2.91
CA ARG A 184 15.75 -23.94 3.88
C ARG A 184 14.38 -24.05 3.22
N ILE A 185 14.07 -23.20 2.23
CA ILE A 185 12.84 -23.35 1.44
C ILE A 185 12.81 -24.73 0.77
N ASP A 186 13.93 -25.17 0.18
CA ASP A 186 14.05 -26.49 -0.45
C ASP A 186 13.82 -27.63 0.56
N SER A 187 14.50 -27.63 1.71
CA SER A 187 14.32 -28.64 2.76
C SER A 187 12.88 -28.70 3.27
N ILE A 188 12.27 -27.55 3.57
CA ILE A 188 10.90 -27.49 4.10
C ILE A 188 9.90 -27.98 3.06
N ARG A 189 10.01 -27.53 1.80
CA ARG A 189 9.05 -27.96 0.78
C ARG A 189 9.22 -29.41 0.40
N ASN A 190 10.44 -29.93 0.28
CA ASN A 190 10.67 -31.37 0.05
C ASN A 190 10.13 -32.22 1.21
N TYR A 191 10.30 -31.78 2.46
CA TYR A 191 9.68 -32.43 3.61
C TYR A 191 8.15 -32.44 3.52
N ILE A 192 7.52 -31.31 3.16
CA ILE A 192 6.07 -31.24 3.01
C ILE A 192 5.58 -32.14 1.86
N GLU A 193 6.28 -32.20 0.72
CA GLU A 193 5.90 -33.11 -0.38
C GLU A 193 5.95 -34.56 0.04
N GLN A 194 6.95 -34.97 0.81
CA GLN A 194 7.12 -36.35 1.26
C GLN A 194 6.12 -36.75 2.34
N ASN A 195 5.83 -35.86 3.30
CA ASN A 195 5.06 -36.21 4.50
C ASN A 195 3.58 -35.79 4.41
N PHE A 196 3.24 -34.83 3.55
CA PHE A 196 1.87 -34.36 3.34
C PHE A 196 1.58 -34.21 1.83
N PRO A 197 1.55 -35.28 1.03
CA PRO A 197 1.34 -35.24 -0.42
C PRO A 197 0.04 -34.53 -0.85
N SER A 198 0.00 -33.99 -2.07
CA SER A 198 -1.15 -33.20 -2.59
C SER A 198 -2.40 -34.01 -2.94
N ASP A 199 -2.30 -35.33 -3.01
CA ASP A 199 -3.38 -36.29 -3.26
C ASP A 199 -3.91 -36.95 -1.97
N SER A 200 -3.51 -36.42 -0.81
CA SER A 200 -3.94 -36.91 0.51
C SER A 200 -5.38 -36.52 0.85
N ASP A 201 -5.88 -37.06 1.96
CA ASP A 201 -7.19 -36.70 2.52
C ASP A 201 -7.28 -35.22 2.97
N ALA A 202 -8.50 -34.75 3.23
CA ALA A 202 -8.79 -33.35 3.54
C ALA A 202 -8.08 -32.83 4.82
N ALA A 203 -7.86 -33.67 5.83
CA ALA A 203 -7.16 -33.28 7.04
C ALA A 203 -5.67 -33.08 6.74
N THR A 204 -5.07 -34.02 6.02
CA THR A 204 -3.67 -33.93 5.56
C THR A 204 -3.45 -32.73 4.64
N LEU A 205 -4.38 -32.43 3.73
CA LEU A 205 -4.33 -31.24 2.89
C LEU A 205 -4.43 -29.93 3.69
N SER A 206 -5.19 -29.92 4.78
CA SER A 206 -5.27 -28.77 5.68
C SER A 206 -3.93 -28.52 6.37
N ILE A 207 -3.25 -29.59 6.82
CA ILE A 207 -1.90 -29.52 7.38
C ILE A 207 -0.91 -29.01 6.33
N ARG A 208 -0.91 -29.61 5.13
CA ARG A 208 -0.08 -29.22 3.99
C ARG A 208 -0.21 -27.73 3.69
N ASN A 209 -1.44 -27.25 3.49
CA ASN A 209 -1.71 -25.86 3.16
C ASN A 209 -1.26 -24.91 4.28
N LEU A 210 -1.47 -25.28 5.55
CA LEU A 210 -1.00 -24.50 6.69
C LEU A 210 0.52 -24.33 6.67
N LEU A 211 1.27 -25.43 6.52
CA LEU A 211 2.73 -25.40 6.50
C LEU A 211 3.28 -24.59 5.30
N ILE A 212 2.71 -24.76 4.11
CA ILE A 212 3.11 -23.97 2.92
C ILE A 212 2.73 -22.50 3.11
N GLY A 213 1.56 -22.19 3.66
CA GLY A 213 1.12 -20.82 3.93
C GLY A 213 2.07 -20.08 4.88
N LEU A 214 2.49 -20.74 5.95
CA LEU A 214 3.51 -20.21 6.88
C LEU A 214 4.85 -19.96 6.15
N LEU A 215 5.27 -20.89 5.29
CA LEU A 215 6.49 -20.74 4.50
C LEU A 215 6.40 -19.58 3.53
N LEU A 216 5.27 -19.39 2.85
CA LEU A 216 5.04 -18.28 1.90
C LEU A 216 5.15 -16.92 2.61
N CYS A 217 4.58 -16.80 3.81
CA CYS A 217 4.68 -15.60 4.63
C CYS A 217 6.13 -15.24 4.95
N GLU A 218 6.92 -16.21 5.43
CA GLU A 218 8.33 -15.98 5.77
C GLU A 218 9.21 -15.81 4.52
N SER A 219 8.92 -16.52 3.43
CA SER A 219 9.59 -16.36 2.14
C SER A 219 9.33 -14.99 1.50
N SER A 220 8.15 -14.40 1.76
CA SER A 220 7.84 -13.02 1.34
C SER A 220 8.53 -11.97 2.21
N LYS A 221 8.77 -12.29 3.48
CA LYS A 221 9.41 -11.40 4.46
C LYS A 221 10.93 -11.41 4.34
N HIS A 222 11.55 -12.56 4.15
CA HIS A 222 13.01 -12.76 4.12
C HIS A 222 13.55 -12.84 2.69
N THR A 223 13.20 -11.84 1.87
CA THR A 223 13.63 -11.73 0.46
C THR A 223 14.28 -10.38 0.17
N ASN A 224 15.27 -10.39 -0.74
CA ASN A 224 16.05 -9.24 -1.17
C ASN A 224 15.36 -8.44 -2.29
N THR A 225 14.11 -8.03 -2.06
CA THR A 225 13.32 -7.24 -3.01
C THR A 225 12.70 -6.00 -2.35
N SER A 226 12.15 -5.11 -3.18
CA SER A 226 11.33 -3.97 -2.75
C SER A 226 9.83 -4.29 -2.67
N GLY A 227 9.47 -5.56 -2.47
CA GLY A 227 8.07 -6.01 -2.31
C GLY A 227 7.44 -6.67 -3.55
N VAL A 228 8.21 -6.89 -4.62
CA VAL A 228 7.85 -7.71 -5.78
C VAL A 228 9.06 -8.52 -6.26
N PHE A 229 8.82 -9.67 -6.86
CA PHE A 229 9.81 -10.62 -7.31
C PHE A 229 10.27 -10.43 -8.77
N LYS A 230 9.96 -9.27 -9.39
CA LYS A 230 10.49 -8.93 -10.72
C LYS A 230 11.94 -8.48 -10.74
N ALA A 231 12.50 -8.14 -9.59
CA ALA A 231 13.88 -7.74 -9.45
C ALA A 231 14.33 -7.88 -7.99
N PHE A 232 15.61 -8.16 -7.81
CA PHE A 232 16.29 -8.11 -6.53
C PHE A 232 17.23 -6.91 -6.45
N HIS A 233 17.67 -6.56 -5.24
CA HIS A 233 18.64 -5.49 -5.04
C HIS A 233 20.04 -5.89 -5.55
N LYS A 234 20.81 -4.92 -6.05
CA LYS A 234 22.24 -5.13 -6.41
C LYS A 234 23.06 -5.43 -5.16
N GLY A 235 23.29 -6.71 -4.88
CA GLY A 235 23.71 -7.19 -3.57
C GLY A 235 22.57 -7.15 -2.55
N PHE A 236 22.77 -7.78 -1.39
CA PHE A 236 21.74 -7.81 -0.34
C PHE A 236 21.53 -6.41 0.27
N GLY A 237 20.29 -5.91 0.23
CA GLY A 237 19.93 -4.56 0.69
C GLY A 237 20.37 -3.41 -0.22
N GLY A 238 20.96 -3.71 -1.39
CA GLY A 238 21.47 -2.71 -2.33
C GLY A 238 22.65 -1.89 -1.77
N HIS A 239 23.05 -0.83 -2.47
CA HIS A 239 24.15 0.03 -2.04
C HIS A 239 23.94 0.70 -0.66
N GLY A 240 22.67 0.88 -0.26
CA GLY A 240 22.32 1.48 1.02
C GLY A 240 22.32 0.49 2.19
N LYS A 241 22.44 -0.83 1.92
CA LYS A 241 22.25 -1.88 2.92
C LYS A 241 20.90 -1.76 3.65
N ASP A 242 19.88 -1.36 2.90
CA ASP A 242 18.53 -1.10 3.41
C ASP A 242 17.89 -2.43 3.86
N ALA A 243 17.27 -2.46 5.04
CA ALA A 243 16.51 -3.60 5.57
C ALA A 243 17.30 -4.94 5.64
N LEU A 244 18.63 -4.89 5.80
CA LEU A 244 19.47 -6.09 5.88
C LEU A 244 19.02 -7.09 6.96
N SER A 245 18.68 -6.61 8.16
CA SER A 245 18.22 -7.50 9.25
C SER A 245 17.00 -8.34 8.86
N ARG A 246 16.06 -7.73 8.11
CA ARG A 246 14.92 -8.46 7.54
C ARG A 246 15.37 -9.41 6.44
N ILE A 247 16.20 -8.97 5.49
CA ILE A 247 16.59 -9.76 4.32
C ILE A 247 17.40 -11.00 4.72
N LEU A 248 18.31 -10.85 5.69
CA LEU A 248 19.22 -11.90 6.16
C LEU A 248 18.64 -12.75 7.29
N GLY A 249 17.47 -12.37 7.85
CA GLY A 249 16.79 -13.19 8.84
C GLY A 249 16.47 -14.58 8.31
N LEU A 250 16.64 -15.60 9.16
CA LEU A 250 16.45 -16.99 8.78
C LEU A 250 14.97 -17.31 8.58
N ILE A 251 14.63 -18.03 7.51
CA ILE A 251 13.27 -18.52 7.29
C ILE A 251 12.96 -19.64 8.27
N GLN A 252 12.01 -19.40 9.17
CA GLN A 252 11.52 -20.37 10.15
C GLN A 252 10.00 -20.33 10.18
N LEU A 253 9.35 -21.49 10.10
CA LEU A 253 7.89 -21.57 10.23
C LEU A 253 7.47 -21.19 11.65
N PRO A 254 6.73 -20.08 11.84
CA PRO A 254 6.24 -19.70 13.16
C PRO A 254 5.00 -20.51 13.54
N TYR A 255 4.63 -20.49 14.81
CA TYR A 255 3.33 -21.02 15.25
C TYR A 255 2.19 -20.21 14.60
N PRO A 256 1.14 -20.83 14.03
CA PRO A 256 0.12 -20.13 13.26
C PRO A 256 -0.74 -19.20 14.13
N VAL A 257 -1.04 -18.01 13.61
CA VAL A 257 -1.96 -17.04 14.22
C VAL A 257 -3.32 -17.24 13.59
N LEU A 258 -4.23 -17.89 14.30
CA LEU A 258 -5.58 -18.24 13.86
C LEU A 258 -6.62 -17.60 14.78
N PRO A 259 -7.84 -17.30 14.28
CA PRO A 259 -8.92 -16.82 15.12
C PRO A 259 -9.40 -17.93 16.07
N LYS A 260 -10.00 -17.54 17.20
CA LYS A 260 -10.51 -18.49 18.20
C LYS A 260 -11.63 -19.37 17.63
N SER A 261 -12.70 -18.72 17.16
CA SER A 261 -13.86 -19.38 16.56
C SER A 261 -14.53 -18.45 15.56
N CYS A 262 -14.34 -18.74 14.28
CA CYS A 262 -15.01 -18.11 13.16
C CYS A 262 -15.48 -19.19 12.19
N SER A 263 -16.56 -18.93 11.45
CA SER A 263 -16.98 -19.76 10.32
C SER A 263 -15.79 -20.00 9.38
N ALA A 264 -15.58 -21.24 8.96
CA ALA A 264 -14.57 -21.57 7.95
C ALA A 264 -14.98 -20.92 6.63
N ALA A 265 -14.01 -20.30 5.94
CA ALA A 265 -14.26 -19.69 4.64
C ALA A 265 -14.32 -20.73 3.53
N GLU A 266 -15.08 -20.40 2.49
CA GLU A 266 -15.07 -21.12 1.21
C GLU A 266 -14.06 -20.46 0.27
N ILE A 267 -13.17 -21.25 -0.33
CA ILE A 267 -12.04 -20.73 -1.11
C ILE A 267 -12.14 -21.16 -2.57
N TYR A 268 -12.01 -20.21 -3.48
CA TYR A 268 -11.93 -20.41 -4.91
C TYR A 268 -10.59 -19.92 -5.46
N CYS A 269 -10.12 -20.58 -6.52
CA CYS A 269 -8.96 -20.17 -7.31
C CYS A 269 -9.37 -20.04 -8.78
N LYS A 270 -10.21 -19.04 -9.08
CA LYS A 270 -10.82 -18.84 -10.40
C LYS A 270 -10.62 -17.40 -10.86
N ASP A 271 -10.69 -17.20 -12.19
CA ASP A 271 -10.89 -15.85 -12.70
C ASP A 271 -12.20 -15.26 -12.13
N ALA A 272 -12.17 -13.97 -11.81
CA ALA A 272 -13.29 -13.30 -11.15
C ALA A 272 -14.59 -13.34 -11.97
N ILE A 273 -14.52 -13.20 -13.30
CA ILE A 273 -15.72 -13.26 -14.15
C ILE A 273 -16.25 -14.69 -14.25
N GLU A 274 -15.37 -15.69 -14.28
CA GLU A 274 -15.76 -17.10 -14.26
C GLU A 274 -16.52 -17.47 -12.99
N LEU A 275 -16.06 -17.00 -11.82
CA LEU A 275 -16.73 -17.30 -10.55
C LEU A 275 -18.12 -16.66 -10.45
N VAL A 276 -18.28 -15.38 -10.82
CA VAL A 276 -19.60 -14.71 -10.68
C VAL A 276 -20.65 -15.24 -11.67
N ARG A 277 -20.20 -15.86 -12.77
CA ARG A 277 -21.06 -16.54 -13.74
C ARG A 277 -21.50 -17.93 -13.29
N ASP A 278 -20.80 -18.53 -12.32
CA ASP A 278 -21.16 -19.81 -11.75
C ASP A 278 -22.56 -19.72 -11.11
N GLN A 279 -23.47 -20.58 -11.56
CA GLN A 279 -24.84 -20.59 -11.06
C GLN A 279 -24.93 -21.13 -9.63
N ASN A 280 -23.91 -21.88 -9.18
CA ASN A 280 -23.83 -22.40 -7.82
C ASN A 280 -23.37 -21.37 -6.80
N LEU A 281 -22.82 -20.23 -7.24
CA LEU A 281 -22.46 -19.15 -6.33
C LEU A 281 -23.75 -18.58 -5.70
N PRO A 282 -23.88 -18.60 -4.36
CA PRO A 282 -25.09 -18.15 -3.70
C PRO A 282 -25.30 -16.64 -3.87
N MET A 283 -26.50 -16.16 -3.53
CA MET A 283 -26.73 -14.73 -3.41
C MET A 283 -25.80 -14.14 -2.34
N ILE A 284 -25.06 -13.10 -2.70
CA ILE A 284 -24.09 -12.47 -1.81
C ILE A 284 -24.74 -11.30 -1.06
N ASP A 285 -24.57 -11.23 0.25
CA ASP A 285 -25.04 -10.07 1.01
C ASP A 285 -24.12 -8.87 0.79
N VAL A 286 -22.80 -9.08 0.92
CA VAL A 286 -21.80 -8.05 0.65
C VAL A 286 -20.65 -8.60 -0.19
N ALA A 287 -20.46 -8.07 -1.38
CA ALA A 287 -19.30 -8.36 -2.22
C ALA A 287 -18.25 -7.25 -2.07
N TYR A 288 -16.99 -7.61 -1.85
CA TYR A 288 -15.85 -6.71 -1.83
C TYR A 288 -15.00 -6.90 -3.09
N LEU A 289 -14.77 -5.79 -3.79
CA LEU A 289 -14.01 -5.71 -5.03
C LEU A 289 -12.76 -4.84 -4.82
N ASP A 290 -11.60 -5.45 -5.03
CA ASP A 290 -10.30 -4.76 -5.09
C ASP A 290 -9.56 -5.13 -6.39
N PRO A 291 -10.15 -4.78 -7.56
CA PRO A 291 -9.52 -5.12 -8.82
C PRO A 291 -8.17 -4.40 -8.97
N PRO A 292 -7.19 -5.01 -9.67
CA PRO A 292 -5.95 -4.34 -9.98
C PRO A 292 -6.16 -2.94 -10.58
N TYR A 293 -5.57 -1.92 -9.96
CA TYR A 293 -5.73 -0.52 -10.38
C TYR A 293 -4.53 0.03 -11.14
N ASN A 294 -3.53 -0.81 -11.47
CA ASN A 294 -2.32 -0.41 -12.18
C ASN A 294 -1.86 -1.52 -13.14
N GLN A 295 -0.81 -1.27 -13.93
CA GLN A 295 -0.34 -2.20 -14.97
C GLN A 295 0.44 -3.42 -14.45
N HIS A 296 0.51 -3.63 -13.14
CA HIS A 296 1.29 -4.70 -12.54
C HIS A 296 0.52 -6.03 -12.57
N GLN A 297 1.00 -6.97 -13.39
CA GLN A 297 0.49 -8.34 -13.45
C GLN A 297 0.99 -9.15 -12.25
N TYR A 298 0.08 -9.66 -11.42
CA TYR A 298 0.40 -10.31 -10.15
C TYR A 298 1.15 -11.64 -10.34
N GLY A 299 0.71 -12.52 -11.25
CA GLY A 299 1.43 -13.76 -11.55
C GLY A 299 2.89 -13.55 -11.94
N SER A 300 3.19 -12.48 -12.70
CA SER A 300 4.57 -12.12 -13.03
C SER A 300 5.34 -11.43 -11.90
N ASN A 301 4.65 -10.69 -11.03
CA ASN A 301 5.25 -9.93 -9.92
C ASN A 301 5.50 -10.79 -8.68
N TYR A 302 4.75 -11.87 -8.51
CA TYR A 302 4.78 -12.78 -7.38
C TYR A 302 5.09 -14.23 -7.80
N HIS A 303 5.69 -14.41 -8.98
CA HIS A 303 5.95 -15.75 -9.54
C HIS A 303 6.77 -16.66 -8.62
N ILE A 304 7.67 -16.13 -7.78
CA ILE A 304 8.43 -16.94 -6.81
C ILE A 304 7.49 -17.50 -5.73
N LEU A 305 6.47 -16.76 -5.31
CA LEU A 305 5.46 -17.31 -4.39
C LEU A 305 4.67 -18.46 -5.04
N ASN A 306 4.29 -18.35 -6.31
CA ASN A 306 3.72 -19.48 -7.05
C ASN A 306 4.72 -20.63 -7.22
N THR A 307 6.00 -20.32 -7.43
CA THR A 307 7.06 -21.33 -7.52
C THR A 307 7.14 -22.14 -6.22
N ILE A 308 7.03 -21.48 -5.06
CA ILE A 308 7.03 -22.14 -3.75
C ILE A 308 5.72 -22.91 -3.51
N ALA A 309 4.57 -22.32 -3.89
CA ALA A 309 3.25 -22.91 -3.69
C ALA A 309 3.05 -24.18 -4.53
N LEU A 310 3.25 -24.09 -5.85
CA LEU A 310 3.09 -25.19 -6.79
C LEU A 310 4.18 -26.25 -6.62
N TRP A 311 5.40 -25.83 -6.35
CA TRP A 311 6.57 -26.71 -6.18
C TRP A 311 6.81 -27.69 -7.34
N ASP A 312 6.40 -27.30 -8.56
CA ASP A 312 6.57 -28.04 -9.81
C ASP A 312 7.99 -27.97 -10.40
N LYS A 313 8.90 -27.29 -9.70
CA LYS A 313 10.35 -27.21 -9.98
C LYS A 313 10.70 -26.88 -11.44
N ILE A 314 9.93 -25.99 -12.10
CA ILE A 314 10.20 -25.54 -13.48
C ILE A 314 11.61 -24.95 -13.57
N ALA A 315 12.47 -25.52 -14.43
CA ALA A 315 13.84 -25.06 -14.58
C ALA A 315 13.94 -23.58 -14.96
N ALA A 316 14.88 -22.86 -14.32
CA ALA A 316 15.14 -21.43 -14.53
C ALA A 316 16.62 -21.19 -14.90
N PRO A 317 17.01 -21.47 -16.16
CA PRO A 317 18.41 -21.53 -16.57
C PRO A 317 19.25 -20.30 -16.19
N MET A 318 20.51 -20.55 -15.82
CA MET A 318 21.50 -19.52 -15.46
C MET A 318 22.35 -19.10 -16.66
N ILE A 319 21.68 -18.75 -17.78
CA ILE A 319 22.35 -18.43 -19.05
C ILE A 319 22.94 -17.02 -18.99
N LEU A 320 24.25 -16.92 -19.24
CA LEU A 320 24.97 -15.66 -19.39
C LEU A 320 25.02 -15.24 -20.86
N ASN A 321 24.93 -13.94 -21.12
CA ASN A 321 25.20 -13.37 -22.44
C ASN A 321 26.72 -13.28 -22.70
N GLU A 322 27.11 -12.83 -23.90
CA GLU A 322 28.50 -12.63 -24.33
C GLU A 322 29.33 -11.73 -23.38
N LYS A 323 28.66 -10.87 -22.59
CA LYS A 323 29.31 -9.99 -21.61
C LYS A 323 29.41 -10.62 -20.21
N GLY A 324 29.08 -11.90 -20.07
CA GLY A 324 29.06 -12.60 -18.78
C GLY A 324 27.95 -12.14 -17.84
N ILE A 325 26.84 -11.59 -18.37
CA ILE A 325 25.70 -11.09 -17.58
C ILE A 325 24.51 -12.04 -17.76
N LEU A 326 23.86 -12.39 -16.66
CA LEU A 326 22.65 -13.21 -16.63
C LEU A 326 21.54 -12.57 -17.48
N VAL A 327 21.05 -13.34 -18.46
CA VAL A 327 20.02 -12.90 -19.41
C VAL A 327 18.68 -12.72 -18.68
N GLU A 328 18.17 -13.80 -18.06
CA GLU A 328 16.89 -13.76 -17.36
C GLU A 328 17.08 -13.52 -15.86
N LYS A 329 17.27 -12.25 -15.48
CA LYS A 329 17.55 -11.88 -14.08
C LYS A 329 16.46 -12.29 -13.10
N ALA A 330 15.20 -12.23 -13.49
CA ALA A 330 14.09 -12.54 -12.58
C ALA A 330 13.64 -14.01 -12.62
N ALA A 331 13.93 -14.74 -13.72
CA ALA A 331 13.37 -16.08 -13.95
C ALA A 331 11.84 -16.13 -13.77
N ILE A 332 11.13 -15.16 -14.35
CA ILE A 332 9.66 -15.16 -14.31
C ILE A 332 9.16 -16.39 -15.06
N ARG A 333 8.46 -17.29 -14.35
CA ARG A 333 7.86 -18.50 -14.92
C ARG A 333 6.98 -18.13 -16.10
N LYS A 334 7.15 -18.74 -17.27
CA LYS A 334 6.46 -18.31 -18.51
C LYS A 334 4.95 -18.54 -18.48
N ASP A 335 4.49 -19.48 -17.67
CA ASP A 335 3.08 -19.83 -17.51
C ASP A 335 2.27 -18.79 -16.71
N TRP A 336 2.90 -17.74 -16.17
CA TRP A 336 2.21 -16.60 -15.55
C TRP A 336 1.14 -15.97 -16.46
N VAL A 337 1.27 -16.13 -17.78
CA VAL A 337 0.30 -15.62 -18.76
C VAL A 337 -1.09 -16.25 -18.62
N LYS A 338 -1.20 -17.42 -17.98
CA LYS A 338 -2.49 -18.08 -17.67
C LYS A 338 -3.35 -17.26 -16.72
N THR A 339 -2.74 -16.43 -15.87
CA THR A 339 -3.42 -15.54 -14.91
C THR A 339 -3.28 -14.06 -15.31
N ARG A 340 -3.16 -13.78 -16.61
CA ARG A 340 -3.01 -12.42 -17.12
C ARG A 340 -4.29 -11.63 -16.96
N SER A 341 -4.34 -10.81 -15.92
CA SER A 341 -5.52 -10.03 -15.57
C SER A 341 -5.84 -8.93 -16.60
N PRO A 342 -7.09 -8.87 -17.11
CA PRO A 342 -7.54 -7.78 -17.97
C PRO A 342 -7.65 -6.44 -17.23
N TYR A 343 -7.74 -6.46 -15.89
CA TYR A 343 -7.75 -5.27 -15.04
C TYR A 343 -6.40 -4.54 -15.02
N CYS A 344 -5.29 -5.21 -15.34
CA CYS A 344 -3.96 -4.61 -15.37
C CYS A 344 -3.63 -3.90 -16.71
N SER A 345 -4.63 -3.52 -17.49
CA SER A 345 -4.45 -2.83 -18.78
C SER A 345 -5.51 -1.73 -18.98
N LYS A 346 -5.07 -0.50 -19.31
CA LYS A 346 -5.97 0.63 -19.59
C LYS A 346 -6.98 0.33 -20.70
N LYS A 347 -6.59 -0.50 -21.67
CA LYS A 347 -7.44 -0.83 -22.83
C LYS A 347 -8.62 -1.75 -22.46
N THR A 348 -8.47 -2.56 -21.41
CA THR A 348 -9.37 -3.67 -21.09
C THR A 348 -10.03 -3.55 -19.73
N ALA A 349 -9.45 -2.79 -18.79
CA ALA A 349 -9.90 -2.72 -17.40
C ALA A 349 -11.35 -2.22 -17.26
N THR A 350 -11.75 -1.19 -18.00
CA THR A 350 -13.13 -0.66 -17.94
C THR A 350 -14.14 -1.71 -18.40
N LEU A 351 -13.86 -2.39 -19.52
CA LEU A 351 -14.77 -3.40 -20.08
C LEU A 351 -14.89 -4.60 -19.13
N ALA A 352 -13.76 -5.11 -18.62
CA ALA A 352 -13.75 -6.21 -17.65
C ALA A 352 -14.48 -5.84 -16.34
N PHE A 353 -14.41 -4.57 -15.92
CA PHE A 353 -15.15 -4.11 -14.74
C PHE A 353 -16.66 -3.98 -15.01
N SER A 354 -17.07 -3.50 -16.19
CA SER A 354 -18.48 -3.45 -16.59
C SER A 354 -19.09 -4.85 -16.62
N GLU A 355 -18.42 -5.78 -17.29
CA GLU A 355 -18.85 -7.18 -17.41
C GLU A 355 -18.97 -7.84 -16.04
N LEU A 356 -18.01 -7.62 -15.14
CA LEU A 356 -18.08 -8.09 -13.76
C LEU A 356 -19.30 -7.53 -13.02
N MET A 357 -19.49 -6.21 -13.08
CA MET A 357 -20.59 -5.55 -12.37
C MET A 357 -21.96 -5.98 -12.90
N GLU A 358 -22.10 -6.27 -14.19
CA GLU A 358 -23.33 -6.79 -14.78
C GLU A 358 -23.68 -8.19 -14.23
N ASN A 359 -22.69 -9.08 -14.12
CA ASN A 359 -22.92 -10.49 -13.74
C ASN A 359 -22.94 -10.74 -12.22
N LEU A 360 -22.30 -9.88 -11.42
CA LEU A 360 -22.23 -10.05 -9.97
C LEU A 360 -23.60 -9.93 -9.30
N ARG A 361 -24.03 -10.99 -8.60
CA ARG A 361 -25.27 -11.08 -7.82
C ARG A 361 -24.98 -10.82 -6.34
N ALA A 362 -25.07 -9.55 -5.92
CA ALA A 362 -24.85 -9.15 -4.54
C ALA A 362 -25.80 -8.03 -4.13
N ARG A 363 -26.32 -8.02 -2.88
CA ARG A 363 -27.18 -6.94 -2.36
C ARG A 363 -26.43 -5.63 -2.20
N LYS A 364 -25.17 -5.74 -1.74
CA LYS A 364 -24.26 -4.61 -1.59
C LYS A 364 -22.90 -4.94 -2.20
N ILE A 365 -22.31 -3.97 -2.88
CA ILE A 365 -20.98 -4.08 -3.47
C ILE A 365 -20.10 -2.96 -2.90
N LEU A 366 -18.99 -3.34 -2.27
CA LEU A 366 -17.95 -2.46 -1.77
C LEU A 366 -16.77 -2.50 -2.74
N ILE A 367 -16.36 -1.35 -3.27
CA ILE A 367 -15.25 -1.25 -4.22
C ILE A 367 -14.17 -0.37 -3.62
N SER A 368 -13.01 -0.96 -3.34
CA SER A 368 -11.83 -0.18 -3.00
C SER A 368 -11.10 0.21 -4.27
N TYR A 369 -10.87 1.51 -4.47
CA TYR A 369 -10.16 1.99 -5.65
C TYR A 369 -9.40 3.29 -5.37
N SER A 370 -8.59 3.70 -6.34
CA SER A 370 -7.83 4.95 -6.30
C SER A 370 -8.25 5.87 -7.44
N ASN A 371 -8.20 7.18 -7.19
CA ASN A 371 -8.43 8.20 -8.22
C ASN A 371 -7.38 8.21 -9.34
N ASP A 372 -6.21 7.57 -9.15
CA ASP A 372 -5.16 7.38 -10.17
C ASP A 372 -5.19 5.97 -10.81
N GLY A 373 -6.31 5.26 -10.68
CA GLY A 373 -6.49 3.92 -11.23
C GLY A 373 -6.59 3.88 -12.76
N LEU A 374 -6.45 2.67 -13.34
CA LEU A 374 -6.57 2.47 -14.80
C LEU A 374 -7.97 2.75 -15.33
N ILE A 375 -9.02 2.50 -14.53
CA ILE A 375 -10.41 2.80 -14.87
C ILE A 375 -10.66 4.26 -14.49
N PRO A 376 -11.01 5.15 -15.46
CA PRO A 376 -11.35 6.53 -15.15
C PRO A 376 -12.49 6.62 -14.15
N PHE A 377 -12.34 7.49 -13.15
CA PHE A 377 -13.32 7.62 -12.06
C PHE A 377 -14.76 7.81 -12.57
N GLU A 378 -14.99 8.70 -13.53
CA GLU A 378 -16.33 8.93 -14.08
C GLU A 378 -16.93 7.67 -14.74
N GLN A 379 -16.12 6.88 -15.46
CA GLN A 379 -16.57 5.62 -16.05
C GLN A 379 -16.91 4.58 -14.98
N MET A 380 -16.10 4.48 -13.91
CA MET A 380 -16.41 3.61 -12.78
C MET A 380 -17.73 4.01 -12.11
N MET A 381 -17.95 5.31 -11.90
CA MET A 381 -19.20 5.82 -11.34
C MET A 381 -20.40 5.49 -12.24
N ASP A 382 -20.28 5.65 -13.56
CA ASP A 382 -21.34 5.32 -14.52
C ASP A 382 -21.69 3.83 -14.49
N ILE A 383 -20.69 2.96 -14.40
CA ILE A 383 -20.89 1.51 -14.28
C ILE A 383 -21.59 1.17 -12.96
N CYS A 384 -21.14 1.75 -11.84
CA CYS A 384 -21.73 1.51 -10.53
C CYS A 384 -23.18 2.04 -10.42
N GLU A 385 -23.47 3.21 -10.99
CA GLU A 385 -24.80 3.82 -10.96
C GLU A 385 -25.83 3.00 -11.75
N LYS A 386 -25.42 2.33 -12.84
CA LYS A 386 -26.28 1.37 -13.54
C LYS A 386 -26.67 0.16 -12.69
N LYS A 387 -25.83 -0.21 -11.71
CA LYS A 387 -26.05 -1.38 -10.84
C LYS A 387 -26.90 -1.05 -9.60
N GLY A 388 -26.87 0.19 -9.11
CA GLY A 388 -27.65 0.59 -7.95
C GLY A 388 -27.30 1.96 -7.36
N ASN A 389 -27.79 2.23 -6.15
CA ASN A 389 -27.52 3.47 -5.44
C ASN A 389 -26.07 3.54 -4.94
N ILE A 390 -25.34 4.57 -5.36
CA ILE A 390 -23.93 4.78 -5.05
C ILE A 390 -23.73 5.68 -3.83
N ASN A 391 -22.77 5.33 -2.98
CA ASN A 391 -22.29 6.14 -1.85
C ASN A 391 -20.76 6.04 -1.75
N ILE A 392 -20.12 7.05 -1.16
CA ILE A 392 -18.68 7.02 -0.88
C ILE A 392 -18.44 6.97 0.62
N ILE A 393 -17.63 6.01 1.04
CA ILE A 393 -17.18 5.85 2.41
C ILE A 393 -15.72 6.30 2.42
N SER A 394 -15.44 7.29 3.25
CA SER A 394 -14.24 8.08 3.16
C SER A 394 -13.77 8.44 4.57
N ASN A 395 -12.52 8.14 4.94
CA ASN A 395 -11.95 8.58 6.21
C ASN A 395 -11.55 10.05 6.14
N GLU A 396 -11.89 10.85 7.14
CA GLU A 396 -11.37 12.22 7.31
C GLU A 396 -9.83 12.24 7.46
N TYR A 397 -9.22 11.09 7.69
CA TYR A 397 -7.78 10.92 7.86
C TYR A 397 -7.16 10.00 6.79
N THR A 398 -6.19 10.51 6.03
CA THR A 398 -4.98 9.75 5.68
C THR A 398 -3.79 10.67 5.36
N LYS A 399 -2.85 10.75 6.32
CA LYS A 399 -1.44 11.05 6.04
C LYS A 399 -0.78 9.78 5.51
N PHE A 400 -0.64 9.66 4.19
CA PHE A 400 0.24 8.65 3.60
C PHE A 400 1.70 9.09 3.80
N ARG A 401 2.54 8.23 4.39
CA ARG A 401 4.01 8.35 4.35
C ARG A 401 4.53 7.35 3.30
N GLY A 402 5.20 7.90 2.29
CA GLY A 402 5.53 7.24 1.03
C GLY A 402 6.78 6.37 1.02
N GLY A 403 6.84 5.50 0.00
CA GLY A 403 8.08 4.95 -0.55
C GLY A 403 8.83 5.97 -1.42
N ARG A 404 9.96 5.57 -2.02
CA ARG A 404 10.86 6.43 -2.82
C ARG A 404 10.08 7.21 -3.88
N GLN A 405 9.97 8.53 -3.69
CA GLN A 405 9.32 9.46 -4.60
C GLN A 405 10.31 9.88 -5.71
N SER A 406 9.86 9.86 -6.97
CA SER A 406 10.59 10.42 -8.12
C SER A 406 10.43 11.94 -8.20
N ASN A 407 11.33 12.61 -8.92
CA ASN A 407 11.38 14.08 -9.07
C ASN A 407 10.08 14.75 -9.53
N ASN A 408 9.24 14.02 -10.29
CA ASN A 408 8.00 14.53 -10.90
C ASN A 408 6.71 13.93 -10.30
N ARG A 409 6.76 13.16 -9.21
CA ARG A 409 5.56 12.53 -8.61
C ARG A 409 5.36 12.97 -7.17
N VAL A 410 4.66 14.08 -7.00
CA VAL A 410 3.88 14.34 -5.78
C VAL A 410 2.53 13.67 -5.98
N HIS A 411 2.48 12.35 -5.79
CA HIS A 411 1.26 11.57 -5.97
C HIS A 411 0.29 11.82 -4.82
N ASN A 412 -0.84 12.44 -5.16
CA ASN A 412 -1.97 12.72 -4.29
C ASN A 412 -3.04 11.63 -4.48
N ASN A 413 -2.64 10.36 -4.29
CA ASN A 413 -3.56 9.24 -4.42
C ASN A 413 -4.59 9.29 -3.29
N ILE A 414 -5.86 9.45 -3.66
CA ILE A 414 -7.00 9.29 -2.76
C ILE A 414 -7.45 7.85 -2.91
N GLU A 415 -7.34 7.09 -1.83
CA GLU A 415 -8.01 5.80 -1.70
C GLU A 415 -9.41 6.04 -1.13
N PHE A 416 -10.40 5.39 -1.72
CA PHE A 416 -11.80 5.48 -1.31
C PHE A 416 -12.48 4.11 -1.38
N ILE A 417 -13.59 3.96 -0.66
CA ILE A 417 -14.50 2.84 -0.83
C ILE A 417 -15.80 3.39 -1.42
N LEU A 418 -16.18 2.90 -2.60
CA LEU A 418 -17.53 3.08 -3.11
C LEU A 418 -18.40 1.96 -2.57
N SER A 419 -19.60 2.31 -2.13
CA SER A 419 -20.66 1.39 -1.77
C SER A 419 -21.74 1.49 -2.83
N VAL A 420 -22.15 0.36 -3.39
CA VAL A 420 -23.29 0.24 -4.30
C VAL A 420 -24.33 -0.61 -3.59
N ASP A 421 -25.51 -0.03 -3.36
CA ASP A 421 -26.69 -0.73 -2.86
C ASP A 421 -27.55 -1.11 -4.07
N THR A 422 -27.56 -2.39 -4.43
CA THR A 422 -28.21 -2.87 -5.66
C THR A 422 -29.72 -3.01 -5.52
N GLU A 423 -30.25 -2.93 -4.30
CA GLU A 423 -31.68 -3.01 -4.00
C GLU A 423 -32.36 -1.64 -4.14
N LYS A 424 -31.56 -0.56 -4.22
CA LYS A 424 -32.04 0.81 -4.41
C LYS A 424 -31.76 1.30 -5.83
N SER A 425 -32.71 2.06 -6.38
CA SER A 425 -32.56 2.70 -7.68
C SER A 425 -31.44 3.76 -7.69
N ALA A 426 -30.86 3.94 -8.87
CA ALA A 426 -29.88 4.98 -9.15
C ALA A 426 -30.40 6.36 -8.76
N ASN A 427 -29.53 7.20 -8.19
CA ASN A 427 -29.86 8.58 -7.86
C ASN A 427 -28.73 9.51 -8.33
N SER A 428 -29.03 10.33 -9.33
CA SER A 428 -28.08 11.27 -9.92
C SER A 428 -27.52 12.28 -8.91
N ARG A 429 -28.24 12.56 -7.81
CA ARG A 429 -27.74 13.42 -6.72
C ARG A 429 -26.55 12.78 -6.00
N SER A 430 -26.49 11.45 -5.91
CA SER A 430 -25.40 10.73 -5.27
C SER A 430 -24.08 10.94 -6.00
N LYS A 431 -24.06 10.86 -7.34
CA LYS A 431 -22.85 11.10 -8.15
C LYS A 431 -22.29 12.51 -7.93
N SER A 432 -23.15 13.53 -7.93
CA SER A 432 -22.75 14.92 -7.69
C SER A 432 -22.18 15.12 -6.28
N LYS A 433 -22.80 14.51 -5.26
CA LYS A 433 -22.31 14.53 -3.87
C LYS A 433 -20.94 13.88 -3.74
N ILE A 434 -20.75 12.69 -4.34
CA ILE A 434 -19.48 11.97 -4.31
C ILE A 434 -18.37 12.79 -4.98
N ARG A 435 -18.65 13.38 -6.15
CA ARG A 435 -17.66 14.22 -6.86
C ARG A 435 -17.24 15.43 -6.03
N ARG A 436 -18.17 16.07 -5.31
CA ARG A 436 -17.84 17.16 -4.37
C ARG A 436 -16.92 16.71 -3.25
N VAL A 437 -17.22 15.57 -2.61
CA VAL A 437 -16.36 14.99 -1.55
C VAL A 437 -14.94 14.73 -2.07
N LEU A 438 -14.80 14.21 -3.28
CA LEU A 438 -13.50 13.98 -3.90
C LEU A 438 -12.76 15.27 -4.23
N LEU A 439 -13.43 16.28 -4.79
CA LEU A 439 -12.82 17.59 -5.08
C LEU A 439 -12.28 18.26 -3.81
N ILE A 440 -13.02 18.21 -2.70
CA ILE A 440 -12.57 18.74 -1.40
C ILE A 440 -11.30 18.01 -0.94
N ARG A 441 -11.24 16.68 -1.10
CA ARG A 441 -10.05 15.89 -0.78
C ARG A 441 -8.87 16.22 -1.69
N GLU A 442 -9.10 16.37 -2.99
CA GLU A 442 -8.06 16.76 -3.95
C GLU A 442 -7.47 18.13 -3.58
N ILE A 443 -8.33 19.09 -3.18
CA ILE A 443 -7.93 20.40 -2.67
C ILE A 443 -7.11 20.27 -1.38
N SER A 444 -7.58 19.50 -0.39
CA SER A 444 -6.84 19.26 0.86
C SER A 444 -5.46 18.63 0.61
N LEU A 445 -5.33 17.75 -0.38
CA LEU A 445 -4.03 17.18 -0.75
C LEU A 445 -3.08 18.20 -1.39
N LEU A 446 -3.59 19.29 -1.94
CA LEU A 446 -2.75 20.38 -2.44
C LEU A 446 -2.15 21.20 -1.30
N GLU A 447 -2.74 21.28 -0.10
CA GLU A 447 -2.14 21.98 1.07
C GLU A 447 -0.75 21.44 1.46
N LYS A 448 -0.45 20.19 1.08
CA LYS A 448 0.84 19.55 1.34
C LYS A 448 1.95 19.98 0.37
N LYS A 449 1.62 20.78 -0.64
CA LYS A 449 2.59 21.28 -1.65
C LYS A 449 3.16 22.63 -1.23
N LEU A 450 4.29 22.98 -1.85
CA LEU A 450 4.83 24.34 -1.81
C LEU A 450 4.20 25.17 -2.92
N TYR A 451 4.01 26.46 -2.67
CA TYR A 451 3.31 27.37 -3.58
C TYR A 451 4.15 28.57 -3.97
N SER A 452 3.86 29.07 -5.16
CA SER A 452 4.25 30.42 -5.56
C SER A 452 3.09 31.37 -5.27
N LEU A 453 3.20 32.14 -4.18
CA LEU A 453 2.19 33.12 -3.79
C LEU A 453 1.92 34.16 -4.90
N HIS A 454 2.95 34.52 -5.67
CA HIS A 454 2.80 35.42 -6.83
C HIS A 454 1.76 34.90 -7.84
N LYS A 455 1.69 33.58 -8.05
CA LYS A 455 0.69 32.97 -8.96
C LYS A 455 -0.73 33.00 -8.39
N LEU A 456 -0.89 33.23 -7.08
CA LEU A 456 -2.20 33.37 -6.43
C LEU A 456 -2.71 34.81 -6.44
N LYS A 457 -1.82 35.81 -6.44
CA LYS A 457 -2.17 37.26 -6.46
C LYS A 457 -3.23 37.67 -7.49
N PRO A 458 -3.30 37.10 -8.72
CA PRO A 458 -4.37 37.45 -9.67
C PRO A 458 -5.78 37.06 -9.21
N TYR A 459 -5.92 36.19 -8.21
CA TYR A 459 -7.18 35.60 -7.79
C TYR A 459 -7.65 36.09 -6.41
N GLY A 460 -6.88 36.95 -5.74
CA GLY A 460 -7.11 37.33 -4.36
C GLY A 460 -6.08 38.31 -3.80
N ASP A 461 -6.28 38.70 -2.55
CA ASP A 461 -5.44 39.61 -1.78
C ASP A 461 -5.39 39.18 -0.31
N PHE A 462 -4.57 39.86 0.48
CA PHE A 462 -4.51 39.61 1.92
C PHE A 462 -5.62 40.36 2.65
N ASP A 463 -6.27 39.69 3.59
CA ASP A 463 -7.20 40.31 4.52
C ASP A 463 -6.48 40.98 5.70
N GLU A 464 -7.26 41.63 6.56
CA GLU A 464 -6.79 42.29 7.79
C GLU A 464 -6.13 41.34 8.80
N ASN A 465 -6.40 40.03 8.69
CA ASN A 465 -5.83 39.00 9.55
C ASN A 465 -4.55 38.39 8.96
N GLY A 466 -4.07 38.88 7.81
CA GLY A 466 -2.90 38.38 7.12
C GLY A 466 -3.13 37.03 6.41
N CYS A 467 -4.39 36.64 6.18
CA CYS A 467 -4.74 35.49 5.36
C CYS A 467 -4.97 35.90 3.90
N PHE A 468 -4.58 35.06 2.96
CA PHE A 468 -4.81 35.31 1.53
C PHE A 468 -6.19 34.79 1.12
N VAL A 469 -7.05 35.66 0.59
CA VAL A 469 -8.45 35.35 0.27
C VAL A 469 -8.65 35.22 -1.24
N ILE A 470 -8.91 34.01 -1.72
CA ILE A 470 -9.29 33.77 -3.12
C ILE A 470 -10.79 33.99 -3.27
N ARG A 471 -11.20 34.92 -4.14
CA ARG A 471 -12.63 35.25 -4.36
C ARG A 471 -13.18 34.60 -5.63
N LEU A 472 -14.24 33.81 -5.48
CA LEU A 472 -14.88 33.04 -6.55
C LEU A 472 -16.38 33.30 -6.63
N GLN A 473 -16.81 34.53 -7.01
CA GLN A 473 -18.22 34.90 -7.26
C GLN A 473 -19.22 34.23 -6.30
N GLY A 474 -19.35 34.73 -5.07
CA GLY A 474 -20.27 34.19 -4.05
C GLY A 474 -19.66 33.15 -3.11
N ASN A 475 -18.39 32.78 -3.30
CA ASN A 475 -17.63 31.92 -2.37
C ASN A 475 -16.21 32.48 -2.22
N GLU A 476 -15.66 32.43 -1.01
CA GLU A 476 -14.30 32.91 -0.70
C GLU A 476 -13.50 31.83 0.02
N ALA A 477 -12.33 31.47 -0.51
CA ALA A 477 -11.42 30.53 0.14
C ALA A 477 -10.33 31.32 0.87
N VAL A 478 -10.27 31.14 2.19
CA VAL A 478 -9.33 31.84 3.07
C VAL A 478 -8.13 30.94 3.29
N LEU A 479 -6.94 31.41 2.94
CA LEU A 479 -5.69 30.68 3.01
C LEU A 479 -4.77 31.30 4.08
N ALA A 480 -4.47 30.56 5.13
CA ALA A 480 -3.37 30.90 6.02
C ALA A 480 -2.06 30.64 5.28
N VAL A 481 -1.27 31.69 5.05
CA VAL A 481 0.01 31.59 4.33
C VAL A 481 1.16 31.66 5.32
N LYS A 482 2.06 30.68 5.25
CA LYS A 482 3.26 30.61 6.09
C LYS A 482 4.51 30.63 5.22
N TRP A 483 5.41 31.56 5.52
CA TRP A 483 6.67 31.76 4.80
C TRP A 483 6.50 31.87 3.29
N ASP A 484 5.41 32.50 2.83
CA ASP A 484 5.08 32.73 1.41
C ASP A 484 5.10 31.50 0.48
N MET A 485 4.95 30.30 1.05
CA MET A 485 4.95 29.05 0.29
C MET A 485 4.03 27.96 0.83
N PHE A 486 3.78 27.94 2.13
CA PHE A 486 2.89 26.94 2.72
C PHE A 486 1.52 27.57 2.87
N ILE A 487 0.50 26.90 2.36
CA ILE A 487 -0.88 27.35 2.49
C ILE A 487 -1.69 26.30 3.25
N THR A 488 -2.61 26.77 4.07
CA THR A 488 -3.65 25.95 4.69
C THR A 488 -4.99 26.64 4.48
N ILE A 489 -6.01 25.93 4.01
CA ILE A 489 -7.36 26.47 3.89
C ILE A 489 -7.99 26.46 5.28
N VAL A 490 -8.46 27.62 5.75
CA VAL A 490 -8.97 27.76 7.12
C VAL A 490 -10.48 27.68 7.23
N ASN A 491 -11.21 27.85 6.13
CA ASN A 491 -12.67 27.86 6.11
C ASN A 491 -13.26 26.58 5.50
N ASP A 492 -14.48 26.23 5.91
CA ASP A 492 -15.15 25.01 5.47
C ASP A 492 -15.61 25.08 3.99
N LEU A 493 -15.20 24.07 3.22
CA LEU A 493 -15.55 23.92 1.81
C LEU A 493 -16.72 22.96 1.57
N THR A 494 -17.25 22.30 2.62
CA THR A 494 -18.23 21.21 2.51
C THR A 494 -19.48 21.61 1.72
N ASN A 495 -19.96 22.83 1.94
CA ASN A 495 -21.17 23.35 1.30
C ASN A 495 -20.94 23.98 -0.08
N TRP A 496 -19.70 24.05 -0.56
CA TRP A 496 -19.39 24.69 -1.84
C TRP A 496 -19.94 23.92 -3.04
N PRO A 497 -20.48 24.62 -4.06
CA PRO A 497 -20.94 23.97 -5.28
C PRO A 497 -19.77 23.43 -6.12
N LYS A 498 -20.03 22.35 -6.86
CA LYS A 498 -19.02 21.57 -7.62
C LYS A 498 -18.14 22.45 -8.51
N ASN A 499 -18.74 23.33 -9.31
CA ASN A 499 -18.03 24.21 -10.24
C ASN A 499 -17.05 25.17 -9.53
N LYS A 500 -17.36 25.61 -8.30
CA LYS A 500 -16.47 26.47 -7.51
C LYS A 500 -15.29 25.68 -6.95
N LEU A 501 -15.54 24.46 -6.48
CA LEU A 501 -14.48 23.54 -6.06
C LEU A 501 -13.53 23.20 -7.23
N GLU A 502 -14.06 22.93 -8.42
CA GLU A 502 -13.23 22.69 -9.62
C GLU A 502 -12.38 23.90 -9.98
N ARG A 503 -12.95 25.11 -9.88
CA ARG A 503 -12.21 26.35 -10.13
C ARG A 503 -11.13 26.60 -9.08
N LEU A 504 -11.43 26.39 -7.79
CA LEU A 504 -10.46 26.51 -6.70
C LEU A 504 -9.31 25.50 -6.87
N LEU A 505 -9.65 24.24 -7.14
CA LEU A 505 -8.66 23.19 -7.42
C LEU A 505 -7.73 23.58 -8.57
N LYS A 506 -8.28 24.14 -9.67
CA LYS A 506 -7.50 24.61 -10.82
C LYS A 506 -6.54 25.74 -10.44
N ILE A 507 -7.01 26.73 -9.68
CA ILE A 507 -6.19 27.86 -9.21
C ILE A 507 -5.04 27.35 -8.34
N LEU A 508 -5.35 26.58 -7.29
CA LEU A 508 -4.35 26.05 -6.37
C LEU A 508 -3.35 25.14 -7.10
N SER A 509 -3.82 24.25 -7.97
CA SER A 509 -2.95 23.37 -8.76
C SER A 509 -2.00 24.14 -9.68
N SER A 510 -2.43 25.28 -10.22
CA SER A 510 -1.59 26.12 -11.08
C SER A 510 -0.50 26.89 -10.32
N ALA A 511 -0.77 27.21 -9.05
CA ALA A 511 0.15 27.92 -8.16
C ALA A 511 1.11 27.00 -7.39
N ALA A 512 0.73 25.73 -7.20
CA ALA A 512 1.58 24.73 -6.56
C ALA A 512 2.82 24.40 -7.41
N CYS A 513 3.96 24.25 -6.74
CA CYS A 513 5.21 23.78 -7.35
C CYS A 513 5.02 22.34 -7.84
N LYS A 514 5.45 22.09 -9.08
CA LYS A 514 5.29 20.80 -9.77
C LYS A 514 6.52 19.91 -9.67
N THR A 515 7.69 20.52 -9.52
CA THR A 515 8.99 19.82 -9.50
C THR A 515 9.79 20.18 -8.26
N ARG A 516 10.74 19.32 -7.88
CA ARG A 516 11.67 19.62 -6.78
C ARG A 516 12.59 20.79 -7.10
N SER A 517 12.84 21.05 -8.39
CA SER A 517 13.55 22.25 -8.85
C SER A 517 12.76 23.51 -8.48
N GLU A 518 11.48 23.59 -8.88
CA GLU A 518 10.63 24.74 -8.55
C GLU A 518 10.52 24.96 -7.03
N GLU A 519 10.44 23.87 -6.26
CA GLU A 519 10.44 23.93 -4.80
C GLU A 519 11.75 24.53 -4.23
N LEU A 520 12.91 24.15 -4.78
CA LEU A 520 14.21 24.67 -4.36
C LEU A 520 14.39 26.14 -4.76
N ASP A 521 14.05 26.49 -6.00
CA ASP A 521 14.10 27.89 -6.49
C ASP A 521 13.28 28.80 -5.57
N ARG A 522 12.10 28.34 -5.15
CA ARG A 522 11.25 29.10 -4.24
C ARG A 522 11.86 29.23 -2.85
N ILE A 523 12.42 28.16 -2.29
CA ILE A 523 13.13 28.21 -1.00
C ILE A 523 14.30 29.20 -1.06
N PHE A 524 15.11 29.14 -2.12
CA PHE A 524 16.24 30.06 -2.30
C PHE A 524 15.80 31.51 -2.40
N THR A 525 14.74 31.79 -3.19
CA THR A 525 14.19 33.15 -3.31
C THR A 525 13.80 33.73 -1.94
N ILE A 526 13.18 32.93 -1.07
CA ILE A 526 12.72 33.42 0.24
C ILE A 526 13.85 33.59 1.24
N LEU A 527 14.86 32.73 1.19
CA LEU A 527 16.05 32.86 2.02
C LEU A 527 16.94 34.04 1.60
N GLN A 528 16.83 34.50 0.34
CA GLN A 528 17.56 35.69 -0.14
C GLN A 528 16.88 37.01 0.26
N VAL A 529 15.57 37.01 0.54
CA VAL A 529 14.81 38.24 0.85
C VAL A 529 14.74 38.53 2.36
N ASN A 530 14.87 37.52 3.23
CA ASN A 530 14.86 37.70 4.69
C ASN A 530 16.29 37.70 5.24
N GLU A 531 16.87 38.88 5.46
CA GLU A 531 18.23 39.05 5.99
C GLU A 531 18.34 38.84 7.51
N ASP A 532 17.23 38.98 8.25
CA ASP A 532 17.18 38.79 9.71
C ASP A 532 16.89 37.31 10.05
N GLU A 533 17.96 36.59 10.40
CA GLU A 533 18.01 35.19 10.86
C GLU A 533 17.31 34.15 9.93
N PRO A 534 18.07 33.39 9.11
CA PRO A 534 17.48 32.49 8.13
C PRO A 534 16.65 31.41 8.79
N ASN A 535 15.42 31.26 8.30
CA ASN A 535 14.47 30.32 8.87
C ASN A 535 15.03 28.88 8.86
N ARG A 536 15.42 28.40 10.04
CA ARG A 536 16.01 27.08 10.25
C ARG A 536 15.21 25.94 9.63
N LYS A 537 13.87 26.04 9.59
CA LYS A 537 13.01 25.00 8.99
C LYS A 537 13.13 24.97 7.47
N LEU A 538 13.24 26.13 6.81
CA LEU A 538 13.46 26.20 5.36
C LEU A 538 14.83 25.69 4.95
N LEU A 539 15.88 25.99 5.74
CA LEU A 539 17.22 25.46 5.50
C LEU A 539 17.22 23.92 5.48
N LEU A 540 16.55 23.29 6.44
CA LEU A 540 16.44 21.83 6.54
C LEU A 540 15.65 21.17 5.39
N GLU A 541 14.88 21.94 4.62
CA GLU A 541 14.13 21.46 3.46
C GLU A 541 15.00 21.35 2.20
N ILE A 542 16.13 22.08 2.12
CA ILE A 542 17.05 22.07 0.97
C ILE A 542 17.67 20.67 0.75
N PRO A 543 18.34 20.02 1.74
CA PRO A 543 18.96 18.72 1.52
C PRO A 543 17.95 17.65 1.11
N ARG A 544 16.71 17.73 1.62
CA ARG A 544 15.64 16.78 1.29
C ARG A 544 15.33 16.79 -0.20
N ARG A 545 15.16 17.97 -0.79
CA ARG A 545 14.86 18.14 -2.23
C ARG A 545 16.08 17.86 -3.10
N LEU A 546 17.24 18.37 -2.70
CA LEU A 546 18.48 18.17 -3.44
C LEU A 546 18.86 16.68 -3.55
N ARG A 547 18.60 15.89 -2.50
CA ARG A 547 18.78 14.42 -2.53
C ARG A 547 17.90 13.74 -3.57
N MET A 548 16.71 14.27 -3.84
CA MET A 548 15.79 13.72 -4.85
C MET A 548 16.24 14.05 -6.27
N LEU A 549 16.93 15.19 -6.45
CA LEU A 549 17.56 15.59 -7.72
C LEU A 549 18.85 14.81 -8.02
N ALA A 550 19.47 14.17 -7.02
CA ALA A 550 20.69 13.35 -7.16
C ALA A 550 20.43 12.01 -7.89
N HIS A 551 19.98 12.10 -9.15
CA HIS A 551 19.66 11.02 -10.06
C HIS A 551 20.07 11.38 -11.50
N ARG A 552 20.50 10.39 -12.29
CA ARG A 552 21.10 10.59 -13.63
C ARG A 552 20.23 11.41 -14.59
N LYS A 553 18.90 11.23 -14.52
CA LYS A 553 17.92 11.97 -15.34
C LYS A 553 17.78 13.46 -14.99
N THR A 554 18.22 13.87 -13.81
CA THR A 554 18.04 15.23 -13.25
C THR A 554 19.39 15.83 -12.85
N ARG A 555 20.46 15.32 -13.47
CA ARG A 555 21.86 15.67 -13.14
C ARG A 555 22.14 17.16 -13.36
N ASP A 556 21.66 17.71 -14.46
CA ASP A 556 21.94 19.10 -14.82
C ASP A 556 21.19 20.06 -13.89
N GLU A 557 19.93 19.76 -13.56
CA GLU A 557 19.15 20.44 -12.51
C GLU A 557 19.89 20.37 -11.16
N TYR A 558 20.38 19.20 -10.76
CA TYR A 558 21.12 19.01 -9.52
C TYR A 558 22.36 19.94 -9.42
N TYR A 559 23.17 20.01 -10.47
CA TYR A 559 24.35 20.89 -10.47
C TYR A 559 23.98 22.38 -10.53
N ALA A 560 22.90 22.75 -11.24
CA ALA A 560 22.39 24.12 -11.23
C ALA A 560 22.00 24.56 -9.81
N HIS A 561 21.26 23.73 -9.08
CA HIS A 561 20.88 24.00 -7.69
C HIS A 561 22.04 24.01 -6.71
N LEU A 562 23.11 23.24 -6.97
CA LEU A 562 24.34 23.33 -6.19
C LEU A 562 25.04 24.69 -6.38
N LYS A 563 25.04 25.26 -7.58
CA LYS A 563 25.56 26.62 -7.83
C LYS A 563 24.72 27.66 -7.11
N ASN A 564 23.40 27.55 -7.16
CA ASN A 564 22.49 28.44 -6.43
C ASN A 564 22.74 28.37 -4.91
N LEU A 565 22.95 27.17 -4.37
CA LEU A 565 23.29 26.98 -2.96
C LEU A 565 24.64 27.61 -2.58
N GLN A 566 25.64 27.56 -3.46
CA GLN A 566 26.92 28.27 -3.25
C GLN A 566 26.73 29.79 -3.25
N SER A 567 25.89 30.32 -4.13
CA SER A 567 25.55 31.75 -4.12
C SER A 567 24.86 32.13 -2.81
N LEU A 568 23.92 31.30 -2.33
CA LEU A 568 23.20 31.51 -1.08
C LEU A 568 24.13 31.49 0.15
N SER A 569 25.16 30.63 0.15
CA SER A 569 26.13 30.56 1.27
C SER A 569 26.96 31.84 1.48
N LYS A 570 26.93 32.78 0.53
CA LYS A 570 27.60 34.08 0.68
C LYS A 570 26.82 35.04 1.57
N THR A 571 25.50 34.87 1.68
CA THR A 571 24.60 35.78 2.40
C THR A 571 23.87 35.09 3.55
N VAL A 572 23.84 33.75 3.58
CA VAL A 572 23.09 32.97 4.56
C VAL A 572 23.98 31.90 5.19
N ASP A 573 23.99 31.78 6.52
CA ASP A 573 24.69 30.68 7.20
C ASP A 573 24.00 29.32 6.92
N LEU A 574 24.75 28.40 6.30
CA LEU A 574 24.32 27.05 5.95
C LEU A 574 24.95 25.96 6.83
N SER A 575 25.64 26.32 7.92
CA SER A 575 26.36 25.42 8.82
C SER A 575 25.52 24.19 9.24
N ILE A 576 24.23 24.40 9.51
CA ILE A 576 23.30 23.35 9.94
C ILE A 576 23.05 22.24 8.91
N ILE A 577 23.22 22.52 7.62
CA ILE A 577 22.96 21.55 6.54
C ILE A 577 24.22 21.02 5.84
N ASP A 578 25.41 21.58 6.11
CA ASP A 578 26.65 21.28 5.38
C ASP A 578 26.99 19.77 5.35
N ARG A 579 26.89 19.09 6.51
CA ARG A 579 27.12 17.64 6.60
C ARG A 579 26.20 16.83 5.68
N GLN A 580 24.92 17.20 5.59
CA GLN A 580 23.96 16.50 4.74
C GLN A 580 24.24 16.75 3.26
N ILE A 581 24.59 17.99 2.90
CA ILE A 581 24.93 18.36 1.52
C ILE A 581 26.18 17.60 1.05
N LYS A 582 27.23 17.50 1.89
CA LYS A 582 28.44 16.71 1.62
C LYS A 582 28.11 15.24 1.32
N GLN A 583 27.28 14.61 2.15
CA GLN A 583 26.85 13.23 1.93
C GLN A 583 26.07 13.06 0.62
N ILE A 584 25.17 14.00 0.30
CA ILE A 584 24.38 13.97 -0.94
C ILE A 584 25.30 14.06 -2.16
N LYS A 585 26.31 14.94 -2.15
CA LYS A 585 27.29 15.06 -3.24
C LYS A 585 28.01 13.73 -3.49
N ILE A 586 28.54 13.10 -2.44
CA ILE A 586 29.24 11.80 -2.56
C ILE A 586 28.31 10.73 -3.17
N GLN A 587 27.05 10.69 -2.73
CA GLN A 587 26.09 9.72 -3.26
C GLN A 587 25.68 10.02 -4.71
N ALA A 588 25.54 11.30 -5.07
CA ALA A 588 25.22 11.73 -6.42
C ALA A 588 26.31 11.32 -7.42
N GLU A 589 27.58 11.61 -7.11
CA GLU A 589 28.72 11.24 -7.96
C GLU A 589 28.82 9.74 -8.22
N LYS A 590 28.58 8.91 -7.19
CA LYS A 590 28.51 7.46 -7.36
C LYS A 590 27.40 7.04 -8.33
N ARG A 591 26.21 7.65 -8.21
CA ARG A 591 25.06 7.35 -9.07
C ARG A 591 25.21 7.86 -10.51
N PHE A 592 26.01 8.90 -10.73
CA PHE A 592 26.22 9.46 -12.07
C PHE A 592 27.26 8.69 -12.89
N LYS A 593 28.17 7.98 -12.21
CA LYS A 593 29.19 7.12 -12.83
C LYS A 593 28.66 5.74 -13.24
N GLU A 594 27.53 5.29 -12.67
CA GLU A 594 26.77 4.09 -13.06
C GLU A 594 25.83 4.35 -14.25
#